data_AF-A0A2G8HVY5-F1
#
_entry.id   AF-A0A2G8HVY5-F1
#
_cell.length_a   1.000
_cell.length_b   1.000
_cell.length_c   1.000
_cell.angle_alpha   90.00
_cell.angle_beta   90.00
_cell.angle_gamma   90.00
#
_symmetry.space_group_name_H-M   'P 1'
#
loop_
_entity.id
_entity.type
_entity.pdbx_description
1 polymer ?
#
loop_
_entity_poly.entity_id
_entity_poly.type
_entity_poly.pdbx_seq_one_letter_code
_entity_poly.pdbx_strand_id
1 'polypeptide(L)'
;MEYFFANLPDDFTHLLKVNMQSSGKNFSELSGHIIERRGMYLLFRQIFKDVDTSGNVEKVLKSAGWHGIRDRFSCLYIENLINGEYPSSVKTGNCYGILGFEDLLKPFAIGGYSRGFLLGFYLKMSSIEQNLLGKSTSSSNFYIDDVLEILRLSSARTVKIDLLVILIKHLIYFLGLDVLKGHIANGEKYEQIYEKLSEEQKLLMVNNFLAYGSSINEKEIFVMDHV
;
A
#
# COMPACT_ATOMS: atom_id res chain seq x y z
N MET A 1 6.62 -8.49 -15.81
CA MET A 1 6.10 -7.59 -14.75
C MET A 1 6.82 -7.94 -13.47
N GLU A 2 7.47 -6.98 -12.80
CA GLU A 2 8.32 -7.25 -11.63
C GLU A 2 7.99 -6.29 -10.48
N TYR A 3 7.97 -6.86 -9.28
CA TYR A 3 7.81 -6.15 -8.01
C TYR A 3 9.14 -6.27 -7.26
N PHE A 4 9.78 -5.13 -6.98
CA PHE A 4 11.05 -5.11 -6.26
C PHE A 4 10.81 -4.94 -4.77
N PHE A 5 11.66 -5.55 -3.95
CA PHE A 5 11.69 -5.23 -2.53
C PHE A 5 11.97 -3.73 -2.37
N ALA A 6 11.19 -3.08 -1.49
CA ALA A 6 11.39 -1.71 -1.06
C ALA A 6 11.43 -1.66 0.47
N ASN A 7 12.43 -0.98 1.03
CA ASN A 7 12.60 -0.96 2.47
C ASN A 7 11.71 0.11 3.10
N LEU A 8 10.43 -0.22 3.30
CA LEU A 8 9.46 0.72 3.84
C LEU A 8 9.54 0.81 5.36
N PRO A 9 9.20 1.98 5.95
CA PRO A 9 9.18 2.16 7.40
C PRO A 9 8.09 1.30 8.07
N ASP A 10 8.52 0.29 8.83
CA ASP A 10 7.67 -0.68 9.55
C ASP A 10 6.59 -0.01 10.41
N ASP A 11 6.96 1.03 11.14
CA ASP A 11 6.06 1.76 12.04
C ASP A 11 4.88 2.35 11.27
N PHE A 12 5.13 2.82 10.05
CA PHE A 12 4.14 3.46 9.21
C PHE A 12 3.34 2.44 8.42
N THR A 13 3.98 1.44 7.82
CA THR A 13 3.28 0.37 7.08
C THR A 13 2.34 -0.41 8.00
N HIS A 14 2.69 -0.60 9.27
CA HIS A 14 1.79 -1.16 10.28
C HIS A 14 0.47 -0.37 10.36
N LEU A 15 0.54 0.95 10.52
CA LEU A 15 -0.66 1.80 10.64
C LEU A 15 -1.54 1.77 9.40
N LEU A 16 -0.97 1.59 8.20
CA LEU A 16 -1.75 1.51 6.95
C LEU A 16 -2.57 0.23 6.84
N LYS A 17 -2.18 -0.82 7.57
CA LYS A 17 -2.85 -2.13 7.59
C LYS A 17 -3.93 -2.25 8.66
N VAL A 18 -3.93 -1.37 9.67
CA VAL A 18 -4.90 -1.40 10.77
C VAL A 18 -6.19 -0.68 10.39
N ASN A 19 -7.30 -1.10 10.99
CA ASN A 19 -8.60 -0.45 10.80
C ASN A 19 -8.69 0.87 11.56
N MET A 20 -8.73 1.98 10.83
CA MET A 20 -8.84 3.34 11.36
C MET A 20 -10.27 3.89 11.34
N GLN A 21 -11.30 3.04 11.13
CA GLN A 21 -12.69 3.47 11.31
C GLN A 21 -12.94 3.90 12.76
N SER A 22 -13.65 5.01 12.89
CA SER A 22 -13.77 5.81 14.09
C SER A 22 -14.57 5.11 15.20
N SER A 23 -13.86 4.40 16.07
CA SER A 23 -14.25 4.27 17.47
C SER A 23 -13.17 4.95 18.31
N GLY A 24 -13.52 5.62 19.42
CA GLY A 24 -12.56 6.36 20.25
C GLY A 24 -11.34 5.53 20.68
N LYS A 25 -11.51 4.20 20.76
CA LYS A 25 -10.46 3.22 21.04
C LYS A 25 -9.33 3.21 20.00
N ASN A 26 -9.66 3.32 18.71
CA ASN A 26 -8.65 3.28 17.63
C ASN A 26 -7.78 4.56 17.61
N PHE A 27 -8.33 5.71 18.05
CA PHE A 27 -7.56 6.95 18.19
C PHE A 27 -6.56 6.89 19.35
N SER A 28 -6.94 6.32 20.48
CA SER A 28 -6.00 6.10 21.59
C SER A 28 -4.88 5.15 21.19
N GLU A 29 -5.20 4.05 20.48
CA GLU A 29 -4.20 3.09 19.99
C GLU A 29 -3.23 3.75 18.99
N LEU A 30 -3.73 4.58 18.07
CA LEU A 30 -2.89 5.33 17.13
C LEU A 30 -1.96 6.32 17.86
N SER A 31 -2.47 7.05 18.86
CA SER A 31 -1.62 7.96 19.65
C SER A 31 -0.53 7.21 20.43
N GLY A 32 -0.88 6.08 21.05
CA GLY A 32 0.06 5.22 21.76
C GLY A 32 1.15 4.71 20.82
N HIS A 33 0.78 4.18 19.65
CA HIS A 33 1.75 3.68 18.66
C HIS A 33 2.74 4.75 18.20
N ILE A 34 2.29 5.98 17.96
CA ILE A 34 3.18 7.09 17.57
C ILE A 34 4.12 7.45 18.72
N ILE A 35 3.62 7.55 19.96
CA ILE A 35 4.40 8.00 21.12
C ILE A 35 5.45 6.96 21.55
N GLU A 36 5.08 5.68 21.54
CA GLU A 36 5.96 4.57 21.96
C GLU A 36 7.15 4.39 21.01
N ARG A 37 6.99 4.74 19.72
CA ARG A 37 8.04 4.67 18.71
C ARG A 37 8.78 6.00 18.61
N ARG A 38 9.83 6.17 19.43
CA ARG A 38 10.63 7.41 19.54
C ARG A 38 11.02 8.04 18.20
N GLY A 39 11.47 7.25 17.23
CA GLY A 39 11.84 7.76 15.91
C GLY A 39 10.65 8.39 15.18
N MET A 40 9.54 7.66 15.10
CA MET A 40 8.28 8.16 14.53
C MET A 40 7.76 9.40 15.28
N TYR A 41 7.84 9.42 16.62
CA TYR A 41 7.42 10.56 17.43
C TYR A 41 8.22 11.83 17.14
N LEU A 42 9.56 11.72 16.99
CA LEU A 42 10.39 12.87 16.64
C LEU A 42 10.03 13.43 15.26
N LEU A 43 9.84 12.55 14.28
CA LEU A 43 9.40 12.93 12.94
C LEU A 43 8.01 13.56 12.97
N PHE A 44 7.09 13.01 13.76
CA PHE A 44 5.75 13.56 13.97
C PHE A 44 5.81 15.01 14.46
N ARG A 45 6.58 15.28 15.52
CA ARG A 45 6.72 16.63 16.07
C ARG A 45 7.33 17.59 15.06
N GLN A 46 8.28 17.12 14.25
CA GLN A 46 8.93 17.91 13.21
C GLN A 46 7.93 18.34 12.12
N ILE A 47 7.11 17.41 11.62
CA ILE A 47 6.20 17.67 10.48
C ILE A 47 4.85 18.26 10.86
N PHE A 48 4.51 18.31 12.16
CA PHE A 48 3.25 18.87 12.69
C PHE A 48 3.43 20.08 13.61
N LYS A 49 4.64 20.66 13.67
CA LYS A 49 4.92 21.88 14.44
C LYS A 49 4.04 23.08 14.06
N ASP A 50 3.53 23.10 12.83
CA ASP A 50 2.59 24.10 12.31
C ASP A 50 1.18 23.95 12.90
N VAL A 51 0.81 22.75 13.34
CA VAL A 51 -0.49 22.46 13.97
C VAL A 51 -0.39 22.57 15.49
N ASP A 52 0.67 22.00 16.06
CA ASP A 52 0.92 22.06 17.50
C ASP A 52 2.42 22.06 17.83
N THR A 53 2.91 23.17 18.36
CA THR A 53 4.31 23.35 18.74
C THR A 53 4.74 22.47 19.93
N SER A 54 3.78 22.05 20.77
CA SER A 54 4.05 21.17 21.91
C SER A 54 4.30 19.71 21.49
N GLY A 55 3.82 19.31 20.31
CA GLY A 55 3.92 17.92 19.84
C GLY A 55 2.86 17.00 20.45
N ASN A 56 1.71 17.54 20.83
CA ASN A 56 0.59 16.78 21.37
C ASN A 56 -0.09 15.99 20.23
N VAL A 57 0.11 14.67 20.24
CA VAL A 57 -0.39 13.75 19.20
C VAL A 57 -1.92 13.78 19.13
N GLU A 58 -2.62 13.81 20.25
CA GLU A 58 -4.09 13.83 20.27
C GLU A 58 -4.67 15.11 19.64
N LYS A 59 -4.04 16.26 19.91
CA LYS A 59 -4.47 17.54 19.35
C LYS A 59 -4.30 17.55 17.84
N VAL A 60 -3.17 17.06 17.35
CA VAL A 60 -2.91 16.93 15.91
C VAL A 60 -3.86 15.91 15.28
N LEU A 61 -4.12 14.77 15.93
CA LEU A 61 -5.09 13.77 15.48
C LEU A 61 -6.50 14.34 15.32
N LYS A 62 -6.97 15.13 16.30
CA LYS A 62 -8.27 15.81 16.24
C LYS A 62 -8.34 16.85 15.12
N SER A 63 -7.22 17.52 14.81
CA SER A 63 -7.17 18.58 13.80
C SER A 63 -6.99 18.05 12.38
N ALA A 64 -6.08 17.11 12.16
CA ALA A 64 -5.68 16.62 10.84
C ALA A 64 -6.38 15.31 10.45
N GLY A 65 -6.87 14.55 11.43
CA GLY A 65 -7.38 13.20 11.23
C GLY A 65 -6.29 12.21 10.81
N TRP A 66 -6.68 10.93 10.69
CA TRP A 66 -5.76 9.88 10.25
C TRP A 66 -5.23 10.13 8.83
N HIS A 67 -6.11 10.49 7.88
CA HIS A 67 -5.70 10.73 6.50
C HIS A 67 -4.67 11.88 6.39
N GLY A 68 -4.87 12.99 7.11
CA GLY A 68 -3.88 14.08 7.12
C GLY A 68 -2.53 13.65 7.70
N ILE A 69 -2.54 12.80 8.74
CA ILE A 69 -1.31 12.24 9.32
C ILE A 69 -0.61 11.30 8.35
N ARG A 70 -1.36 10.35 7.80
CA ARG A 70 -0.89 9.38 6.82
C ARG A 70 -0.22 10.06 5.63
N ASP A 71 -0.89 11.06 5.06
CA ASP A 71 -0.43 11.70 3.84
C ASP A 71 0.86 12.48 4.10
N ARG A 72 0.96 13.23 5.22
CA ARG A 72 2.21 13.92 5.58
C ARG A 72 3.36 12.94 5.87
N PHE A 73 3.12 11.83 6.56
CA PHE A 73 4.17 10.82 6.77
C PHE A 73 4.64 10.21 5.44
N SER A 74 3.74 9.87 4.54
CA SER A 74 4.14 9.32 3.24
C SER A 74 5.01 10.30 2.45
N CYS A 75 4.66 11.60 2.43
CA CYS A 75 5.47 12.62 1.77
C CYS A 75 6.82 12.81 2.49
N LEU A 76 6.86 12.76 3.83
CA LEU A 76 8.12 12.77 4.59
C LEU A 76 9.07 11.64 4.16
N TYR A 77 8.57 10.41 4.09
CA TYR A 77 9.39 9.24 3.74
C TYR A 77 9.83 9.27 2.27
N ILE A 78 8.97 9.75 1.36
CA ILE A 78 9.33 9.95 -0.05
C ILE A 78 10.44 11.00 -0.18
N GLU A 79 10.30 12.15 0.50
CA GLU A 79 11.32 13.20 0.47
C GLU A 79 12.65 12.72 1.05
N ASN A 80 12.62 11.96 2.15
CA ASN A 80 13.82 11.36 2.72
C ASN A 80 14.49 10.37 1.76
N LEU A 81 13.72 9.55 1.04
CA LEU A 81 14.27 8.64 0.06
C LEU A 81 14.95 9.38 -1.10
N ILE A 82 14.38 10.49 -1.55
CA ILE A 82 14.91 11.29 -2.67
C ILE A 82 16.16 12.09 -2.24
N ASN A 83 16.12 12.72 -1.07
CA ASN A 83 17.14 13.68 -0.63
C ASN A 83 18.19 13.08 0.30
N GLY A 84 17.94 11.88 0.87
CA GLY A 84 18.78 11.25 1.88
C GLY A 84 18.61 11.81 3.31
N GLU A 85 17.75 12.81 3.50
CA GLU A 85 17.48 13.42 4.80
C GLU A 85 16.00 13.79 4.99
N TYR A 86 15.52 13.75 6.24
CA TYR A 86 14.16 14.12 6.57
C TYR A 86 13.94 15.64 6.48
N PRO A 87 12.98 16.12 5.68
CA PRO A 87 12.74 17.55 5.50
C PRO A 87 12.23 18.21 6.78
N SER A 88 12.64 19.46 7.03
CA SER A 88 12.21 20.24 8.20
C SER A 88 10.71 20.64 8.18
N SER A 89 10.07 20.50 7.02
CA SER A 89 8.63 20.67 6.79
C SER A 89 8.23 19.90 5.54
N VAL A 90 7.06 19.27 5.53
CA VAL A 90 6.59 18.46 4.41
C VAL A 90 5.63 19.24 3.53
N LYS A 91 5.80 19.18 2.21
CA LYS A 91 4.80 19.64 1.23
C LYS A 91 4.06 18.42 0.68
N THR A 92 2.73 18.44 0.69
CA THR A 92 1.89 17.28 0.29
C THR A 92 1.95 16.92 -1.20
N GLY A 93 2.74 17.64 -2.01
CA GLY A 93 2.83 17.47 -3.46
C GLY A 93 3.25 16.09 -3.92
N ASN A 94 4.14 15.42 -3.18
CA ASN A 94 4.68 14.12 -3.56
C ASN A 94 3.70 12.95 -3.39
N CYS A 95 2.56 13.20 -2.73
CA CYS A 95 1.57 12.19 -2.39
C CYS A 95 0.41 12.09 -3.40
N TYR A 96 0.23 13.07 -4.31
CA TYR A 96 -0.95 13.15 -5.18
C TYR A 96 -1.18 11.89 -6.04
N GLY A 97 -0.13 11.25 -6.55
CA GLY A 97 -0.27 10.02 -7.34
C GLY A 97 -0.76 8.82 -6.52
N ILE A 98 -0.45 8.77 -5.22
CA ILE A 98 -0.89 7.71 -4.32
C ILE A 98 -2.37 7.88 -3.97
N LEU A 99 -2.79 9.12 -3.73
CA LEU A 99 -4.19 9.44 -3.42
C LEU A 99 -5.11 9.11 -4.59
N GLY A 100 -4.76 9.53 -5.80
CA GLY A 100 -5.53 9.18 -7.00
C GLY A 100 -5.61 7.66 -7.22
N PHE A 101 -4.52 6.94 -6.93
CA PHE A 101 -4.51 5.47 -6.99
C PHE A 101 -5.43 4.83 -5.94
N GLU A 102 -5.42 5.31 -4.69
CA GLU A 102 -6.32 4.83 -3.63
C GLU A 102 -7.80 5.08 -4.00
N ASP A 103 -8.12 6.25 -4.54
CA ASP A 103 -9.48 6.62 -4.91
C ASP A 103 -10.08 5.67 -5.97
N LEU A 104 -9.27 5.18 -6.91
CA LEU A 104 -9.69 4.18 -7.90
C LEU A 104 -10.07 2.84 -7.25
N LEU A 105 -9.40 2.46 -6.16
CA LEU A 105 -9.59 1.18 -5.47
C LEU A 105 -10.67 1.23 -4.38
N LYS A 106 -11.03 2.43 -3.91
CA LYS A 106 -11.99 2.65 -2.83
C LYS A 106 -13.34 1.93 -3.00
N PRO A 107 -13.95 1.82 -4.20
CA PRO A 107 -15.22 1.10 -4.36
C PRO A 107 -15.13 -0.41 -4.04
N PHE A 108 -13.94 -0.99 -4.16
CA PHE A 108 -13.65 -2.43 -4.02
C PHE A 108 -13.01 -2.79 -2.68
N ALA A 109 -12.69 -1.78 -1.86
CA ALA A 109 -12.04 -1.95 -0.57
C ALA A 109 -13.03 -1.81 0.59
N ILE A 110 -12.82 -2.60 1.66
CA ILE A 110 -13.49 -2.38 2.94
C ILE A 110 -12.90 -1.13 3.59
N GLY A 111 -13.76 -0.20 4.02
CA GLY A 111 -13.35 1.07 4.61
C GLY A 111 -12.60 0.91 5.93
N GLY A 112 -11.88 1.97 6.31
CA GLY A 112 -11.07 2.00 7.54
C GLY A 112 -9.64 1.51 7.36
N TYR A 113 -9.38 0.65 6.38
CA TYR A 113 -8.04 0.20 6.04
C TYR A 113 -7.45 1.10 4.94
N SER A 114 -6.16 1.42 5.05
CA SER A 114 -5.43 2.19 4.03
C SER A 114 -4.62 1.28 3.09
N ARG A 115 -5.16 0.08 2.77
CA ARG A 115 -4.44 -0.94 1.98
C ARG A 115 -4.26 -0.52 0.51
N GLY A 116 -5.24 0.15 -0.09
CA GLY A 116 -5.09 0.74 -1.44
C GLY A 116 -3.98 1.81 -1.47
N PHE A 117 -3.95 2.68 -0.46
CA PHE A 117 -2.87 3.64 -0.25
C PHE A 117 -1.52 2.97 -0.03
N LEU A 118 -1.46 1.92 0.78
CA LEU A 118 -0.24 1.15 1.06
C LEU A 118 0.39 0.60 -0.22
N LEU A 119 -0.42 0.04 -1.12
CA LEU A 119 0.06 -0.40 -2.42
C LEU A 119 0.61 0.77 -3.25
N GLY A 120 -0.13 1.88 -3.35
CA GLY A 120 0.35 3.07 -4.06
C GLY A 120 1.65 3.62 -3.49
N PHE A 121 1.78 3.66 -2.15
CA PHE A 121 2.99 4.09 -1.45
C PHE A 121 4.17 3.15 -1.76
N TYR A 122 3.96 1.83 -1.66
CA TYR A 122 4.96 0.83 -2.04
C TYR A 122 5.44 1.01 -3.48
N LEU A 123 4.51 1.14 -4.44
CA LEU A 123 4.85 1.30 -5.86
C LEU A 123 5.65 2.58 -6.11
N LYS A 124 5.30 3.67 -5.42
CA LYS A 124 6.03 4.94 -5.48
C LYS A 124 7.46 4.80 -4.95
N MET A 125 7.61 4.24 -3.75
CA MET A 125 8.90 4.08 -3.09
C MET A 125 9.82 3.14 -3.88
N SER A 126 9.29 1.99 -4.30
CA SER A 126 10.01 1.02 -5.14
C SER A 126 10.48 1.65 -6.46
N SER A 127 9.63 2.41 -7.14
CA SER A 127 10.02 3.11 -8.38
C SER A 127 11.15 4.13 -8.16
N ILE A 128 11.11 4.90 -7.06
CA ILE A 128 12.16 5.86 -6.72
C ILE A 128 13.47 5.11 -6.44
N GLU A 129 13.45 4.07 -5.61
CA GLU A 129 14.65 3.27 -5.30
C GLU A 129 15.30 2.69 -6.55
N GLN A 130 14.52 2.09 -7.46
CA GLN A 130 15.08 1.55 -8.70
C GLN A 130 15.66 2.63 -9.60
N ASN A 131 15.02 3.81 -9.68
CA ASN A 131 15.56 4.94 -10.45
C ASN A 131 16.87 5.45 -9.86
N LEU A 132 17.01 5.49 -8.52
CA LEU A 132 18.27 5.83 -7.84
C LEU A 132 19.38 4.80 -8.14
N LEU A 133 19.01 3.54 -8.39
CA LEU A 133 19.93 2.48 -8.85
C LEU A 133 20.23 2.53 -10.36
N GLY A 134 19.75 3.55 -11.08
CA GLY A 134 19.95 3.69 -12.53
C GLY A 134 19.12 2.73 -13.38
N LYS A 135 18.16 2.01 -12.79
CA LYS A 135 17.23 1.17 -13.54
C LYS A 135 16.04 2.00 -13.97
N SER A 136 15.73 2.01 -15.26
CA SER A 136 14.52 2.65 -15.75
C SER A 136 13.30 1.84 -15.29
N THR A 137 12.53 2.41 -14.35
CA THR A 137 11.20 1.87 -14.05
C THR A 137 10.18 2.47 -14.99
N SER A 138 9.41 1.61 -15.65
CA SER A 138 8.24 2.10 -16.39
C SER A 138 7.15 2.50 -15.39
N SER A 139 6.47 3.61 -15.65
CA SER A 139 5.29 4.06 -14.89
C SER A 139 4.11 3.07 -14.94
N SER A 140 4.24 2.00 -15.74
CA SER A 140 3.25 0.92 -15.96
C SER A 140 2.63 0.37 -14.67
N ASN A 141 3.39 0.36 -13.56
CA ASN A 141 2.92 -0.21 -12.30
C ASN A 141 1.76 0.58 -11.64
N PHE A 142 1.60 1.87 -11.92
CA PHE A 142 0.45 2.65 -11.44
C PHE A 142 -0.81 2.49 -12.29
N TYR A 143 -0.68 2.03 -13.54
CA TYR A 143 -1.83 1.79 -14.41
C TYR A 143 -2.53 0.50 -13.98
N ILE A 144 -3.84 0.61 -13.70
CA ILE A 144 -4.68 -0.48 -13.19
C ILE A 144 -6.02 -0.58 -13.91
N ASP A 145 -6.21 0.07 -15.07
CA ASP A 145 -7.53 0.09 -15.74
C ASP A 145 -8.05 -1.33 -16.04
N ASP A 146 -7.20 -2.22 -16.54
CA ASP A 146 -7.53 -3.63 -16.78
C ASP A 146 -7.88 -4.36 -15.47
N VAL A 147 -7.21 -4.02 -14.37
CA VAL A 147 -7.52 -4.57 -13.03
C VAL A 147 -8.90 -4.09 -12.58
N LEU A 148 -9.23 -2.82 -12.80
CA LEU A 148 -10.53 -2.26 -12.47
C LEU A 148 -11.65 -2.95 -13.27
N GLU A 149 -11.41 -3.33 -14.52
CA GLU A 149 -12.37 -4.14 -15.29
C GLU A 149 -12.68 -5.48 -14.62
N ILE A 150 -11.64 -6.19 -14.15
CA ILE A 150 -11.82 -7.47 -13.43
C ILE A 150 -12.53 -7.25 -12.10
N LEU A 151 -12.12 -6.24 -11.32
CA LEU A 151 -12.74 -5.94 -10.03
C LEU A 151 -14.23 -5.59 -10.16
N ARG A 152 -14.65 -4.95 -11.26
CA ARG A 152 -16.07 -4.62 -11.54
C ARG A 152 -16.94 -5.83 -11.83
N LEU A 153 -16.36 -7.01 -12.10
CA LEU A 153 -17.13 -8.25 -12.27
C LEU A 153 -17.72 -8.76 -10.93
N SER A 154 -17.25 -8.24 -9.80
CA SER A 154 -17.74 -8.59 -8.47
C SER A 154 -18.21 -7.35 -7.71
N SER A 155 -19.25 -7.52 -6.90
CA SER A 155 -19.68 -6.51 -5.93
C SER A 155 -19.02 -6.66 -4.56
N ALA A 156 -18.24 -7.74 -4.35
CA ALA A 156 -17.59 -8.01 -3.09
C ALA A 156 -16.45 -7.02 -2.82
N ARG A 157 -16.38 -6.54 -1.57
CA ARG A 157 -15.28 -5.69 -1.11
C ARG A 157 -14.31 -6.50 -0.26
N THR A 158 -13.03 -6.16 -0.32
CA THR A 158 -11.96 -6.85 0.43
C THR A 158 -11.17 -5.91 1.33
N VAL A 159 -10.66 -6.42 2.45
CA VAL A 159 -9.68 -5.71 3.28
C VAL A 159 -8.33 -5.63 2.55
N LYS A 160 -7.85 -6.76 2.03
CA LYS A 160 -6.53 -6.88 1.39
C LYS A 160 -6.60 -6.57 -0.11
N ILE A 161 -7.13 -5.38 -0.45
CA ILE A 161 -7.30 -4.94 -1.84
C ILE A 161 -5.96 -4.82 -2.58
N ASP A 162 -4.90 -4.48 -1.86
CA ASP A 162 -3.52 -4.47 -2.36
C ASP A 162 -3.09 -5.82 -2.92
N LEU A 163 -3.28 -6.90 -2.18
CA LEU A 163 -2.91 -8.25 -2.63
C LEU A 163 -3.77 -8.71 -3.81
N LEU A 164 -5.07 -8.38 -3.78
CA LEU A 164 -5.96 -8.71 -4.87
C LEU A 164 -5.57 -7.99 -6.17
N VAL A 165 -5.17 -6.71 -6.09
CA VAL A 165 -4.67 -5.96 -7.25
C VAL A 165 -3.40 -6.60 -7.80
N ILE A 166 -2.44 -6.97 -6.94
CA ILE A 166 -1.22 -7.66 -7.37
C ILE A 166 -1.56 -8.99 -8.05
N LEU A 167 -2.47 -9.78 -7.46
CA LEU A 167 -2.92 -11.05 -8.03
C LEU A 167 -3.51 -10.85 -9.43
N ILE A 168 -4.49 -9.96 -9.56
CA ILE A 168 -5.18 -9.71 -10.83
C ILE A 168 -4.20 -9.21 -11.88
N LYS A 169 -3.26 -8.32 -11.53
CA LYS A 169 -2.21 -7.88 -12.46
C LYS A 169 -1.40 -9.05 -13.02
N HIS A 170 -1.03 -10.02 -12.18
CA HIS A 170 -0.31 -11.20 -12.64
C HIS A 170 -1.14 -12.06 -13.58
N LEU A 171 -2.40 -12.32 -13.21
CA LEU A 171 -3.29 -13.12 -14.04
C LEU A 171 -3.53 -12.47 -15.41
N ILE A 172 -3.72 -11.14 -15.46
CA ILE A 172 -3.83 -10.39 -16.72
C ILE A 172 -2.53 -10.48 -17.51
N TYR A 173 -1.37 -10.32 -16.85
CA TYR A 173 -0.07 -10.39 -17.52
C TYR A 173 0.21 -11.79 -18.12
N PHE A 174 -0.27 -12.86 -17.49
CA PHE A 174 -0.03 -14.24 -17.94
C PHE A 174 -1.05 -14.75 -18.95
N LEU A 175 -2.33 -14.43 -18.76
CA LEU A 175 -3.43 -14.99 -19.55
C LEU A 175 -4.00 -13.99 -20.57
N GLY A 176 -3.81 -12.70 -20.33
CA GLY A 176 -4.53 -11.62 -21.03
C GLY A 176 -5.87 -11.29 -20.36
N LEU A 177 -6.28 -10.03 -20.51
CA LEU A 177 -7.50 -9.50 -19.89
C LEU A 177 -8.76 -10.28 -20.32
N ASP A 178 -8.96 -10.46 -21.62
CA ASP A 178 -10.17 -11.11 -22.15
C ASP A 178 -10.30 -12.58 -21.73
N VAL A 179 -9.18 -13.31 -21.71
CA VAL A 179 -9.14 -14.71 -21.27
C VAL A 179 -9.50 -14.82 -19.79
N LEU A 180 -8.93 -13.94 -18.95
CA LEU A 180 -9.25 -13.92 -17.53
C LEU A 180 -10.72 -13.56 -17.27
N LYS A 181 -11.27 -12.58 -18.01
CA LYS A 181 -12.71 -12.25 -17.94
C LYS A 181 -13.57 -13.45 -18.30
N GLY A 182 -13.19 -14.20 -19.33
CA GLY A 182 -13.86 -15.44 -19.73
C GLY A 182 -13.88 -16.49 -18.62
N HIS A 183 -12.73 -16.76 -17.99
CA HIS A 183 -12.65 -17.70 -16.87
C HIS A 183 -13.54 -17.30 -15.69
N ILE A 184 -13.52 -16.01 -15.30
CA ILE A 184 -14.34 -15.50 -14.19
C ILE A 184 -15.83 -15.56 -14.53
N ALA A 185 -16.21 -15.20 -15.76
CA ALA A 185 -17.61 -15.25 -16.22
C ALA A 185 -18.16 -16.68 -16.24
N ASN A 186 -17.30 -17.68 -16.50
CA ASN A 186 -17.64 -19.10 -16.44
C ASN A 186 -17.69 -19.66 -15.01
N GLY A 187 -17.42 -18.83 -13.99
CA GLY A 187 -17.41 -19.24 -12.59
C GLY A 187 -16.21 -20.09 -12.19
N GLU A 188 -15.11 -20.05 -12.96
CA GLU A 188 -13.87 -20.74 -12.60
C GLU A 188 -13.31 -20.16 -11.30
N LYS A 189 -12.95 -21.03 -10.36
CA LYS A 189 -12.32 -20.65 -9.10
C LYS A 189 -10.84 -20.35 -9.30
N TYR A 190 -10.25 -19.67 -8.32
CA TYR A 190 -8.83 -19.31 -8.36
C TYR A 190 -7.93 -20.54 -8.57
N GLU A 191 -8.21 -21.65 -7.90
CA GLU A 191 -7.39 -22.87 -8.00
C GLU A 191 -7.35 -23.38 -9.44
N GLN A 192 -8.49 -23.35 -10.14
CA GLN A 192 -8.60 -23.79 -11.54
C GLN A 192 -7.86 -22.85 -12.50
N ILE A 193 -7.87 -21.54 -12.22
CA ILE A 193 -7.11 -20.55 -13.00
C ILE A 193 -5.61 -20.71 -12.72
N TYR A 194 -5.23 -20.93 -11.47
CA TYR A 194 -3.84 -21.10 -11.03
C TYR A 194 -3.19 -22.35 -11.64
N GLU A 195 -3.93 -23.45 -11.78
CA GLU A 195 -3.47 -24.67 -12.44
C GLU A 195 -3.10 -24.48 -13.91
N LYS A 196 -3.68 -23.47 -14.59
CA LYS A 196 -3.33 -23.15 -15.99
C LYS A 196 -1.99 -22.42 -16.12
N LEU A 197 -1.42 -21.92 -15.03
CA LEU A 197 -0.16 -21.19 -15.05
C LEU A 197 1.02 -22.16 -15.11
N SER A 198 2.03 -21.78 -15.89
CA SER A 198 3.32 -22.50 -15.89
C SER A 198 4.05 -22.33 -14.55
N GLU A 199 4.97 -23.23 -14.25
CA GLU A 199 5.79 -23.12 -13.03
C GLU A 199 6.62 -21.84 -12.97
N GLU A 200 7.10 -21.35 -14.13
CA GLU A 200 7.81 -20.07 -14.21
C GLU A 200 6.89 -18.88 -13.87
N GLN A 201 5.64 -18.89 -14.34
CA GLN A 201 4.65 -17.86 -14.03
C GLN A 201 4.28 -17.87 -12.55
N LYS A 202 4.07 -19.05 -11.97
CA LYS A 202 3.81 -19.24 -10.53
C LYS A 202 4.97 -18.73 -9.70
N LEU A 203 6.20 -19.10 -10.07
CA LEU A 203 7.42 -18.66 -9.38
C LEU A 203 7.57 -17.13 -9.43
N LEU A 204 7.37 -16.51 -10.60
CA LEU A 204 7.41 -15.05 -10.73
C LEU A 204 6.37 -14.37 -9.83
N MET A 205 5.14 -14.89 -9.81
CA MET A 205 4.08 -14.36 -8.98
C MET A 205 4.40 -14.49 -7.48
N VAL A 206 4.89 -15.65 -7.03
CA VAL A 206 5.31 -15.87 -5.64
C VAL A 206 6.45 -14.93 -5.26
N ASN A 207 7.46 -14.77 -6.11
CA ASN A 207 8.57 -13.84 -5.86
C ASN A 207 8.09 -12.39 -5.74
N ASN A 208 7.12 -11.98 -6.55
CA ASN A 208 6.55 -10.64 -6.48
C ASN A 208 5.69 -10.44 -5.22
N PHE A 209 4.94 -11.46 -4.77
CA PHE A 209 4.27 -11.44 -3.47
C PHE A 209 5.26 -11.38 -2.31
N LEU A 210 6.37 -12.13 -2.38
CA LEU A 210 7.45 -12.10 -1.40
C LEU A 210 8.09 -10.71 -1.32
N ALA A 211 8.40 -10.10 -2.45
CA ALA A 211 8.93 -8.75 -2.52
C ALA A 211 7.96 -7.75 -1.86
N TYR A 212 6.69 -7.77 -2.25
CA TYR A 212 5.69 -6.86 -1.68
C TYR A 212 5.48 -7.09 -0.17
N GLY A 213 5.17 -8.33 0.23
CA GLY A 213 4.87 -8.66 1.63
C GLY A 213 6.06 -8.42 2.56
N SER A 214 7.29 -8.67 2.09
CA SER A 214 8.50 -8.30 2.85
C SER A 214 8.66 -6.79 2.98
N SER A 215 8.33 -6.03 1.93
CA SER A 215 8.41 -4.56 1.94
C SER A 215 7.44 -3.92 2.93
N ILE A 216 6.28 -4.53 3.16
CA ILE A 216 5.25 -4.04 4.10
C ILE A 216 5.28 -4.76 5.44
N ASN A 217 6.27 -5.62 5.68
CA ASN A 217 6.40 -6.48 6.87
C ASN A 217 5.08 -7.22 7.20
N GLU A 218 4.49 -7.87 6.19
CA GLU A 218 3.28 -8.71 6.32
C GLU A 218 3.65 -10.18 6.18
N LYS A 219 3.72 -10.87 7.32
CA LYS A 219 4.11 -12.29 7.40
C LYS A 219 2.96 -13.25 7.04
N GLU A 220 1.72 -12.82 7.23
CA GLU A 220 0.52 -13.64 6.98
C GLU A 220 0.39 -14.11 5.54
N ILE A 221 1.03 -13.42 4.58
CA ILE A 221 1.06 -13.85 3.17
C ILE A 221 1.87 -15.15 3.01
N PHE A 222 2.79 -15.43 3.93
CA PHE A 222 3.81 -16.47 3.82
C PHE A 222 3.63 -17.61 4.80
N VAL A 223 2.94 -17.35 5.91
CA VAL A 223 2.64 -18.36 6.93
C VAL A 223 1.20 -18.80 6.70
N MET A 224 1.01 -19.86 5.91
CA MET A 224 -0.20 -20.65 6.06
C MET A 224 -0.06 -21.35 7.41
N ASP A 225 -0.87 -20.94 8.38
CA ASP A 225 -1.03 -21.70 9.61
C ASP A 225 -1.42 -23.13 9.22
N HIS A 226 -0.51 -24.08 9.46
CA HIS A 226 -0.89 -25.45 9.69
C HIS A 226 -1.74 -25.46 10.97
N VAL A 227 -3.06 -25.44 10.80
CA VAL A 227 -4.02 -25.87 11.82
C VAL A 227 -4.87 -26.97 11.22
#